data_AF-A0A087UND1-F1
#
_entry.id   AF-A0A087UND1-F1
#
_cell.length_a   1.000
_cell.length_b   1.000
_cell.length_c   1.000
_cell.angle_alpha   90.00
_cell.angle_beta   90.00
_cell.angle_gamma   90.00
#
_symmetry.space_group_name_H-M   'P 1'
#
loop_
_entity.id
_entity.type
_entity.pdbx_description
1 polymer ?
#
loop_
_entity_poly.entity_id
_entity_poly.type
_entity_poly.pdbx_seq_one_letter_code
_entity_poly.pdbx_strand_id
1 'polypeptide(L)'
;MAFQPLPFLLKGLTPELETKAFSELGETPNVRNNALEELKELIKQKSNFEPFMEDIFLMSFLRWSKFNVQKAFKALYDFYMLKEKHSGVYLDVKPSDLVNVLELNHLTIMPLRDPDGCNLGILRVITTSKLLQLKNCMLQFCAWA
;
A
#
# COMPACT_ATOMS: atom_id res chain seq x y z
N MET A 1 -3.40 -25.00 -16.68
CA MET A 1 -3.62 -25.30 -15.24
C MET A 1 -4.76 -24.44 -14.75
N ALA A 2 -5.65 -24.96 -13.91
CA ALA A 2 -6.75 -24.17 -13.36
C ALA A 2 -6.20 -23.14 -12.38
N PHE A 3 -6.59 -21.87 -12.53
CA PHE A 3 -6.21 -20.81 -11.61
C PHE A 3 -6.82 -21.07 -10.22
N GLN A 4 -5.98 -21.07 -9.19
CA GLN A 4 -6.44 -21.07 -7.80
C GLN A 4 -6.29 -19.67 -7.21
N PRO A 5 -7.40 -19.03 -6.78
CA PRO A 5 -7.36 -17.67 -6.25
C PRO A 5 -6.66 -17.60 -4.89
N LEU A 6 -5.81 -16.59 -4.73
CA LEU A 6 -5.05 -16.36 -3.50
C LEU A 6 -5.88 -15.59 -2.46
N PRO A 7 -5.64 -15.80 -1.15
CA PRO A 7 -6.32 -15.06 -0.11
C PRO A 7 -5.88 -13.59 -0.06
N PHE A 8 -6.77 -12.71 0.42
CA PHE A 8 -6.47 -11.29 0.63
C PHE A 8 -5.24 -11.06 1.53
N LEU A 9 -5.17 -11.73 2.69
CA LEU A 9 -4.00 -11.67 3.57
C LEU A 9 -2.96 -12.70 3.16
N LEU A 10 -1.85 -12.23 2.63
CA LEU A 10 -0.73 -13.05 2.18
C LEU A 10 0.50 -12.75 3.06
N LYS A 11 1.10 -13.78 3.66
CA LYS A 11 2.26 -13.62 4.56
C LYS A 11 3.61 -13.54 3.83
N GLY A 12 3.63 -13.82 2.52
CA GLY A 12 4.84 -13.84 1.68
C GLY A 12 4.47 -14.06 0.21
N LEU A 13 5.42 -13.92 -0.72
CA LEU A 13 5.14 -14.18 -2.13
C LEU A 13 4.98 -15.67 -2.41
N THR A 14 4.10 -16.02 -3.36
CA THR A 14 4.05 -17.39 -3.91
C THR A 14 5.17 -17.58 -4.92
N PRO A 15 5.57 -18.82 -5.24
CA PRO A 15 6.65 -19.08 -6.22
C PRO A 15 6.43 -18.41 -7.59
N GLU A 16 5.16 -18.31 -8.02
CA GLU A 16 4.78 -17.65 -9.26
C GLU A 16 5.02 -16.14 -9.19
N LEU A 17 4.65 -15.51 -8.06
CA LEU A 17 4.89 -14.08 -7.82
C LEU A 17 6.37 -13.78 -7.61
N GLU A 18 7.14 -14.69 -7.01
CA GLU A 18 8.60 -14.55 -6.92
C GLU A 18 9.26 -14.60 -8.30
N THR A 19 8.80 -15.50 -9.17
CA THR A 19 9.27 -15.57 -10.57
C THR A 19 8.96 -14.28 -11.33
N LYS A 20 7.75 -13.73 -11.14
CA LYS A 20 7.34 -12.44 -11.72
C LYS A 20 8.19 -11.28 -11.18
N ALA A 21 8.43 -11.24 -9.87
CA ALA A 21 9.29 -10.21 -9.26
C ALA A 21 10.73 -10.29 -9.77
N PHE A 22 11.27 -11.51 -9.95
CA PHE A 22 12.59 -11.70 -10.56
C PHE A 22 12.64 -11.18 -12.00
N SER A 23 11.66 -11.55 -12.85
CA SER A 23 11.66 -11.16 -14.27
C SER A 23 11.38 -9.67 -14.50
N GLU A 24 10.45 -9.07 -13.76
CA GLU A 24 10.01 -7.68 -13.97
C GLU A 24 10.83 -6.65 -13.20
N LEU A 25 11.33 -7.02 -12.02
CA LEU A 25 12.03 -6.10 -11.10
C LEU A 25 13.52 -6.45 -10.92
N GLY A 26 13.98 -7.60 -11.40
CA GLY A 26 15.32 -8.10 -11.10
C GLY A 26 15.49 -8.46 -9.62
N GLU A 27 14.39 -8.78 -8.92
CA GLU A 27 14.42 -9.06 -7.48
C GLU A 27 15.18 -10.36 -7.21
N THR A 28 16.36 -10.25 -6.60
CA THR A 28 17.16 -11.37 -6.08
C THR A 28 17.34 -11.22 -4.57
N PRO A 29 17.68 -12.30 -3.83
CA PRO A 29 17.95 -12.19 -2.40
C PRO A 29 19.00 -11.11 -2.06
N ASN A 30 20.05 -10.99 -2.88
CA ASN A 30 21.09 -9.98 -2.68
C ASN A 30 20.57 -8.57 -2.92
N VAL A 31 19.85 -8.34 -4.03
CA VAL A 31 19.25 -7.02 -4.32
C VAL A 31 18.27 -6.63 -3.22
N ARG A 32 17.45 -7.58 -2.76
CA ARG A 32 16.48 -7.39 -1.68
C ARG A 32 17.16 -6.94 -0.38
N ASN A 33 18.17 -7.67 0.08
CA ASN A 33 18.86 -7.38 1.33
C ASN A 33 19.65 -6.07 1.25
N ASN A 34 20.38 -5.84 0.15
CA ASN A 34 21.19 -4.64 -0.01
C ASN A 34 20.32 -3.37 -0.07
N ALA A 35 19.26 -3.38 -0.88
CA ALA A 35 18.39 -2.22 -1.03
C ALA A 35 17.59 -1.92 0.26
N LEU A 36 17.25 -2.95 1.03
CA LEU A 36 16.57 -2.81 2.31
C LEU A 36 17.48 -2.17 3.36
N GLU A 37 18.72 -2.63 3.48
CA GLU A 37 19.69 -2.03 4.40
C GLU A 37 20.02 -0.59 4.00
N GLU A 38 20.24 -0.33 2.71
CA GLU A 38 20.46 1.04 2.21
C GLU A 38 19.27 1.96 2.52
N LEU A 39 18.03 1.48 2.32
CA LEU A 39 16.84 2.25 2.68
C LEU A 39 16.75 2.54 4.18
N LYS A 40 17.04 1.54 5.03
CA LYS A 40 17.06 1.71 6.49
C LYS A 40 18.14 2.71 6.92
N GLU A 41 19.30 2.72 6.27
CA GLU A 41 20.35 3.70 6.51
C GLU A 41 19.90 5.12 6.17
N LEU A 42 19.27 5.33 5.00
CA LEU A 42 18.73 6.64 4.62
C LEU A 42 17.69 7.15 5.62
N ILE A 43 16.83 6.26 6.13
CA ILE A 43 15.86 6.61 7.18
C ILE A 43 16.58 7.08 8.43
N LYS A 44 17.60 6.34 8.91
CA LYS A 44 18.36 6.71 10.12
C LYS A 44 19.13 8.01 9.97
N GLN A 45 19.58 8.35 8.75
CA GLN A 45 20.28 9.61 8.48
C GLN A 45 19.33 10.83 8.49
N LYS A 46 18.03 10.61 8.31
CA LYS A 46 17.04 11.68 8.28
C LYS A 46 16.57 12.02 9.71
N SER A 47 16.94 13.20 10.18
CA SER A 47 16.49 13.69 11.49
C SER A 47 14.97 13.87 11.55
N ASN A 48 14.39 13.57 12.72
CA ASN A 48 12.96 13.69 13.02
C ASN A 48 12.04 12.87 12.09
N PHE A 49 12.53 11.72 11.61
CA PHE A 49 11.76 10.83 10.75
C PHE A 49 11.82 9.39 11.27
N GLU A 50 10.74 8.94 11.90
CA GLU A 50 10.63 7.61 12.52
C GLU A 50 9.46 6.83 11.91
N PRO A 51 9.60 6.35 10.65
CA PRO A 51 8.58 5.52 10.03
C PRO A 51 8.55 4.11 10.65
N PHE A 52 7.49 3.37 10.36
CA PHE A 52 7.45 1.93 10.62
C PHE A 52 8.58 1.21 9.88
N MET A 53 9.36 0.41 10.61
CA MET A 53 10.63 -0.18 10.13
C MET A 53 10.54 -1.67 9.74
N GLU A 54 9.35 -2.26 9.74
CA GLU A 54 9.19 -3.66 9.34
C GLU A 54 9.57 -3.90 7.88
N ASP A 55 10.30 -4.99 7.64
CA ASP A 55 10.87 -5.31 6.34
C ASP A 55 9.79 -5.45 5.26
N ILE A 56 8.67 -6.09 5.59
CA ILE A 56 7.54 -6.28 4.65
C ILE A 56 6.97 -4.92 4.20
N PHE A 57 6.89 -3.96 5.12
CA PHE A 57 6.39 -2.62 4.84
C PHE A 57 7.37 -1.85 3.96
N LEU A 58 8.66 -1.81 4.34
CA LEU A 58 9.70 -1.12 3.56
C LEU A 58 9.87 -1.75 2.15
N MET A 59 9.78 -3.08 2.05
CA MET A 59 9.85 -3.81 0.79
C MET A 59 8.75 -3.41 -0.19
N SER A 60 7.59 -2.98 0.31
CA SER A 60 6.50 -2.51 -0.55
C SER A 60 6.89 -1.24 -1.33
N PHE A 61 7.63 -0.32 -0.72
CA PHE A 61 8.16 0.88 -1.39
C PHE A 61 9.29 0.55 -2.36
N LEU A 62 10.17 -0.40 -1.99
CA LEU A 62 11.24 -0.87 -2.86
C LEU A 62 10.69 -1.55 -4.12
N ARG A 63 9.66 -2.39 -4.00
CA ARG A 63 9.02 -3.03 -5.15
C ARG A 63 8.33 -2.00 -6.05
N TRP A 64 7.63 -1.03 -5.47
CA TRP A 64 7.03 0.07 -6.23
C TRP A 64 8.08 0.89 -7.01
N SER A 65 9.26 1.09 -6.43
CA SER A 65 10.33 1.86 -7.08
C SER A 65 11.24 1.03 -7.99
N LYS A 66 10.96 -0.26 -8.19
CA LYS A 66 11.85 -1.23 -8.88
C LYS A 66 13.26 -1.26 -8.27
N PHE A 67 13.32 -1.31 -6.93
CA PHE A 67 14.54 -1.30 -6.13
C PHE A 67 15.42 -0.05 -6.29
N ASN A 68 14.86 1.06 -6.80
CA ASN A 68 15.52 2.36 -6.70
C ASN A 68 15.33 2.90 -5.27
N VAL A 69 16.38 2.82 -4.47
CA VAL A 69 16.35 3.15 -3.03
C VAL A 69 16.02 4.61 -2.78
N GLN A 70 16.61 5.54 -3.54
CA GLN A 70 16.33 6.98 -3.39
C GLN A 70 14.87 7.32 -3.70
N LYS A 71 14.31 6.73 -4.77
CA LYS A 71 12.91 6.88 -5.14
C LYS A 71 11.97 6.27 -4.09
N ALA A 72 12.33 5.11 -3.53
CA ALA A 72 11.59 4.48 -2.44
C ALA A 72 11.60 5.34 -1.17
N PHE A 73 12.77 5.87 -0.79
CA PHE A 73 12.91 6.75 0.36
C PHE A 73 12.06 8.02 0.22
N LYS A 74 12.11 8.67 -0.95
CA LYS A 74 11.27 9.84 -1.24
C LYS A 74 9.78 9.51 -1.13
N ALA A 75 9.35 8.38 -1.70
CA ALA A 75 7.96 7.93 -1.61
C ALA A 75 7.52 7.66 -0.17
N LEU A 76 8.37 7.00 0.62
CA LEU A 76 8.14 6.73 2.03
C LEU A 76 8.02 8.04 2.82
N TYR A 77 8.92 9.00 2.59
CA TYR A 77 8.87 10.30 3.23
C TYR A 77 7.59 11.07 2.86
N ASP A 78 7.27 11.16 1.57
CA ASP A 78 6.07 11.83 1.06
C ASP A 78 4.79 11.20 1.64
N PHE A 79 4.77 9.87 1.85
CA PHE A 79 3.66 9.16 2.49
C PHE A 79 3.40 9.63 3.93
N TYR A 80 4.44 9.77 4.75
CA TYR A 80 4.28 10.28 6.12
C TYR A 80 3.93 11.77 6.14
N MET A 81 4.54 12.57 5.27
CA MET A 81 4.19 14.00 5.15
C MET A 81 2.73 14.19 4.75
N LEU A 82 2.20 13.34 3.87
CA LEU A 82 0.79 13.37 3.49
C LEU A 82 -0.12 13.04 4.68
N LYS A 83 0.24 12.03 5.47
CA LYS A 83 -0.50 11.65 6.68
C LYS A 83 -0.53 12.77 7.72
N GLU A 84 0.60 13.43 7.93
CA GLU A 84 0.68 14.56 8.85
C GLU A 84 -0.13 15.76 8.34
N LYS A 85 0.08 16.14 7.06
CA LYS A 85 -0.65 17.25 6.42
C LYS A 85 -2.17 17.06 6.44
N HIS A 86 -2.63 15.82 6.39
CA HIS A 86 -4.04 15.45 6.40
C HIS A 86 -4.40 14.63 7.65
N SER A 87 -3.83 14.97 8.81
CA SER A 87 -4.03 14.24 10.08
C SER A 87 -5.50 14.07 10.41
N GLY A 88 -6.31 15.10 10.16
CA GLY A 88 -7.76 15.11 10.38
C GLY A 88 -8.55 14.03 9.64
N VAL A 89 -7.92 13.33 8.70
CA VAL A 89 -8.52 12.19 7.97
C VAL A 89 -7.76 10.88 8.20
N TYR A 90 -6.44 10.93 8.42
CA TYR A 90 -5.60 9.73 8.53
C TYR A 90 -5.23 9.32 9.95
N LEU A 91 -5.16 10.26 10.88
CA LEU A 91 -4.67 10.05 12.26
C LEU A 91 -5.76 10.30 13.30
N ASP A 92 -6.60 11.31 13.07
CA ASP A 92 -7.56 11.79 14.06
C ASP A 92 -8.94 11.12 13.96
N VAL A 93 -9.15 10.25 12.96
CA VAL A 93 -10.42 9.56 12.69
C VAL A 93 -10.35 8.11 13.14
N LYS A 94 -11.27 7.70 14.01
CA LYS A 94 -11.38 6.31 14.44
C LYS A 94 -12.32 5.53 13.53
N PRO A 95 -12.16 4.20 13.41
CA PRO A 95 -13.13 3.36 12.70
C PRO A 95 -14.56 3.51 13.22
N SER A 96 -14.73 3.78 14.53
CA SER A 96 -16.03 4.06 15.16
C SER A 96 -16.73 5.29 14.57
N ASP A 97 -15.96 6.29 14.13
CA ASP A 97 -16.49 7.54 13.59
C ASP A 97 -16.95 7.37 12.13
N LEU A 98 -16.49 6.29 11.47
CA LEU A 98 -16.76 5.97 10.08
C LEU A 98 -17.82 4.89 9.89
N VAL A 99 -18.43 4.36 10.96
CA VAL A 99 -19.42 3.26 10.87
C VAL A 99 -20.51 3.56 9.84
N ASN A 100 -21.12 4.75 9.91
CA ASN A 100 -22.16 5.15 8.95
C ASN A 100 -21.65 5.15 7.50
N VAL A 101 -20.39 5.53 7.26
CA VAL A 101 -19.80 5.58 5.92
C VAL A 101 -19.44 4.17 5.43
N LEU A 102 -18.93 3.32 6.32
CA LEU A 102 -18.59 1.93 6.03
C LEU A 102 -19.85 1.10 5.74
N GLU A 103 -20.95 1.34 6.46
CA GLU A 103 -22.25 0.69 6.26
C GLU A 103 -22.91 1.03 4.92
N LEU A 104 -22.60 2.19 4.32
CA LEU A 104 -23.04 2.51 2.96
C LEU A 104 -22.45 1.56 1.91
N ASN A 105 -21.43 0.78 2.27
CA ASN A 105 -20.79 -0.24 1.44
C ASN A 105 -20.35 0.32 0.07
N HIS A 106 -19.83 1.54 0.10
CA HIS A 106 -19.27 2.21 -1.09
C HIS A 106 -17.97 1.56 -1.54
N LEU A 107 -17.16 1.07 -0.61
CA LEU A 107 -15.93 0.34 -0.90
C LEU A 107 -16.00 -1.04 -0.26
N THR A 108 -15.98 -2.08 -1.09
CA THR A 108 -15.91 -3.48 -0.63
C THR A 108 -14.60 -4.10 -1.12
N ILE A 109 -13.81 -4.68 -0.23
CA ILE A 109 -12.62 -5.43 -0.59
C ILE A 109 -12.98 -6.92 -0.70
N MET A 110 -12.56 -7.57 -1.78
CA MET A 110 -12.80 -9.00 -1.98
C MET A 110 -11.87 -9.87 -1.13
N PRO A 111 -12.35 -11.02 -0.63
CA PRO A 111 -11.53 -11.93 0.17
C PRO A 111 -10.48 -12.66 -0.67
N LEU A 112 -10.63 -12.64 -2.00
CA LEU A 112 -9.79 -13.33 -2.96
C LEU A 112 -9.13 -12.32 -3.91
N ARG A 113 -7.90 -12.65 -4.31
CA ARG A 113 -7.11 -11.92 -5.29
C ARG A 113 -7.41 -12.39 -6.70
N ASP A 114 -7.06 -11.55 -7.66
CA ASP A 114 -7.12 -11.89 -9.08
C ASP A 114 -5.97 -12.85 -9.50
N PRO A 115 -5.94 -13.29 -10.77
CA PRO A 115 -4.87 -14.14 -11.31
C PRO A 115 -3.46 -13.57 -11.24
N ASP A 116 -3.32 -12.26 -11.21
CA ASP A 116 -2.03 -11.57 -11.12
C ASP A 116 -1.59 -11.33 -9.66
N GLY A 117 -2.43 -11.73 -8.69
CA GLY A 117 -2.18 -11.54 -7.26
C GLY A 117 -2.59 -10.16 -6.74
N CYS A 118 -3.31 -9.36 -7.53
CA CYS A 118 -3.83 -8.05 -7.13
C CYS A 118 -5.07 -8.18 -6.24
N ASN A 119 -5.22 -7.25 -5.30
CA ASN A 119 -6.42 -7.15 -4.47
C ASN A 119 -7.57 -6.53 -5.29
N LEU A 120 -8.75 -7.14 -5.23
CA LEU A 120 -9.93 -6.65 -5.92
C LEU A 120 -10.79 -5.79 -4.98
N GLY A 121 -10.97 -4.52 -5.33
CA GLY A 121 -11.87 -3.59 -4.66
C GLY A 121 -13.05 -3.23 -5.55
N ILE A 122 -14.27 -3.28 -5.00
CA ILE A 122 -15.49 -2.85 -5.66
C ILE A 122 -15.88 -1.47 -5.11
N LEU A 123 -15.86 -0.46 -5.98
CA LEU A 123 -16.36 0.87 -5.67
C LEU A 123 -17.80 1.00 -6.19
N ARG A 124 -18.77 1.01 -5.27
CA ARG A 124 -20.18 1.26 -5.58
C ARG A 124 -20.43 2.76 -5.59
N VAL A 125 -20.46 3.34 -6.78
CA VAL A 125 -20.87 4.74 -6.96
C VAL A 125 -22.39 4.80 -6.97
N ILE A 126 -22.97 5.39 -5.92
CA ILE A 126 -24.40 5.66 -5.84
C ILE A 126 -24.62 7.15 -6.07
N THR A 127 -25.48 7.50 -7.01
CA THR A 127 -25.89 8.88 -7.28
C THR A 127 -26.78 9.37 -6.13
N THR A 128 -26.18 9.83 -5.05
CA THR A 128 -26.89 10.58 -4.02
C THR A 128 -26.28 11.97 -3.93
N SER A 129 -27.12 12.98 -3.74
CA SER A 129 -26.75 14.39 -3.50
C SER A 129 -25.81 14.60 -2.29
N LYS A 130 -25.48 13.53 -1.56
CA LYS A 130 -24.53 13.48 -0.43
C LYS A 130 -23.07 13.18 -0.83
N LEU A 131 -22.72 13.26 -2.12
CA LEU A 131 -21.34 13.12 -2.64
C LEU A 131 -20.31 14.09 -2.02
N LEU A 132 -20.75 15.11 -1.28
CA LEU A 132 -19.83 16.03 -0.59
C LEU A 132 -19.00 15.35 0.52
N GLN A 133 -19.49 14.28 1.15
CA GLN A 133 -18.75 13.60 2.24
C GLN A 133 -17.70 12.60 1.71
N LEU A 134 -17.88 12.06 0.50
CA LEU A 134 -16.92 11.15 -0.12
C LEU A 134 -15.73 11.85 -0.80
N LYS A 135 -15.83 13.17 -1.08
CA LYS A 135 -14.71 13.93 -1.68
C LYS A 135 -13.42 13.85 -0.87
N ASN A 136 -13.52 13.73 0.46
CA ASN A 136 -12.36 13.60 1.34
C ASN A 136 -11.84 12.16 1.46
N CYS A 137 -12.68 11.15 1.25
CA CYS A 137 -12.35 9.74 1.48
C CYS A 137 -11.90 9.00 0.22
N MET A 138 -12.33 9.43 -0.98
CA MET A 138 -12.04 8.72 -2.23
C MET A 138 -10.73 9.14 -2.90
N LEU A 139 -10.28 10.39 -2.70
CA LEU A 139 -8.91 10.82 -3.03
C LEU A 139 -7.83 10.05 -2.23
N GLN A 140 -8.26 9.29 -1.23
CA GLN A 140 -7.45 8.59 -0.25
C GLN A 140 -7.05 7.16 -0.65
N PHE A 141 -7.77 6.54 -1.60
CA PHE A 141 -7.48 5.18 -2.09
C PHE A 141 -6.84 5.15 -3.49
N CYS A 142 -7.14 6.10 -4.36
CA CYS A 142 -6.65 6.08 -5.75
C CYS A 142 -5.22 6.62 -5.93
N ALA A 143 -4.60 7.17 -4.90
CA ALA A 143 -3.25 7.75 -5.03
C ALA A 143 -2.12 6.71 -4.98
N TRP A 144 -2.36 5.48 -4.50
CA TRP A 144 -1.31 4.48 -4.26
C TRP A 144 -1.81 3.03 -4.36
N ALA A 145 -2.44 2.70 -5.49
CA ALA A 145 -2.49 1.32 -6.00
C ALA A 145 -1.52 1.21 -7.19
#